data_AF-A0AA88KZ32-F1
#
_entry.id   AF-A0AA88KZ32-F1
#
_cell.length_a   1.000
_cell.length_b   1.000
_cell.length_c   1.000
_cell.angle_alpha   90.00
_cell.angle_beta   90.00
_cell.angle_gamma   90.00
#
_symmetry.space_group_name_H-M   'P 1'
#
loop_
_entity.id
_entity.type
_entity.pdbx_description
1 polymer ?
#
loop_
_entity_poly.entity_id
_entity_poly.type
_entity_poly.pdbx_seq_one_letter_code
_entity_poly.pdbx_strand_id
1 'polypeptide(L)'
;MIFAFYRTQQFDHEYANFDPYNIFGLDIGASNAEIKTAYKTKALVYHPDKETGDEILFMNLAKAYKALTDATSKRNWEQYGDPDGSSAISFGICLPSWIVKKRRLNARFTSLRLNYYVCFTFYRMKLVESID
;
A
#
# COMPACT_ATOMS: atom_id res chain seq x y z
N MET A 1 28.02 29.75 -30.45
CA MET A 1 27.76 29.34 -29.05
C MET A 1 26.25 29.32 -28.82
N ILE A 2 25.60 28.29 -29.33
CA ILE A 2 24.15 28.22 -29.47
C ILE A 2 23.72 26.84 -28.91
N PHE A 3 22.76 26.84 -27.99
CA PHE A 3 21.99 25.67 -27.52
C PHE A 3 22.70 24.50 -26.84
N ALA A 4 23.57 24.75 -25.85
CA ALA A 4 23.92 23.73 -24.85
C ALA A 4 23.08 23.88 -23.55
N PHE A 5 21.82 24.32 -23.70
CA PHE A 5 20.83 24.36 -22.62
C PHE A 5 19.84 23.21 -22.87
N TYR A 6 20.36 21.98 -22.95
CA TYR A 6 19.52 20.81 -22.75
C TYR A 6 19.17 20.79 -21.26
N ARG A 7 18.22 21.67 -20.91
CA ARG A 7 17.42 21.63 -19.70
C ARG A 7 16.87 20.22 -19.66
N THR A 8 17.57 19.35 -18.93
CA THR A 8 17.00 18.11 -18.43
C THR A 8 15.78 18.56 -17.65
N GLN A 9 14.61 18.49 -18.27
CA GLN A 9 13.36 18.55 -17.53
C GLN A 9 13.49 17.40 -16.54
N GLN A 10 13.78 17.74 -15.30
CA GLN A 10 13.74 16.83 -14.17
C GLN A 10 12.29 16.39 -14.12
N PHE A 11 11.98 15.28 -14.77
CA PHE A 11 10.77 14.55 -14.46
C PHE A 11 11.04 13.92 -13.11
N ASP A 12 10.87 14.72 -12.07
CA ASP A 12 10.75 14.22 -10.72
C ASP A 12 9.47 13.39 -10.73
N HIS A 13 9.59 12.12 -11.09
CA HIS A 13 8.56 11.14 -10.80
C HIS A 13 8.67 10.91 -9.29
N GLU A 14 8.20 11.91 -8.55
CA GLU A 14 8.20 11.92 -7.11
C GLU A 14 7.40 10.69 -6.70
N TYR A 15 8.06 9.77 -6.02
CA TYR A 15 7.45 8.56 -5.47
C TYR A 15 6.60 8.93 -4.24
N ALA A 16 5.82 10.00 -4.37
CA ALA A 16 5.11 10.67 -3.32
C ALA A 16 3.62 10.40 -3.50
N ASN A 17 3.08 9.66 -2.53
CA ASN A 17 1.69 9.66 -2.10
C ASN A 17 0.64 9.84 -3.21
N PHE A 18 -0.08 8.75 -3.56
CA PHE A 18 -1.12 8.78 -4.58
C PHE A 18 -2.17 9.88 -4.27
N ASP A 19 -2.15 10.98 -5.03
CA ASP A 19 -3.13 12.06 -4.90
C ASP A 19 -4.12 12.03 -6.08
N PRO A 20 -5.38 11.60 -5.85
CA PRO A 20 -6.39 11.54 -6.89
C PRO A 20 -6.77 12.93 -7.44
N TYR A 21 -6.69 14.01 -6.67
CA TYR A 21 -7.06 15.35 -7.14
C TYR A 21 -6.01 15.88 -8.13
N ASN A 22 -4.73 15.68 -7.83
CA ASN A 22 -3.64 16.07 -8.72
C ASN A 22 -3.67 15.29 -10.05
N ILE A 23 -4.05 14.01 -10.04
CA ILE A 23 -4.25 13.21 -11.26
C ILE A 23 -5.33 13.83 -12.17
N PHE A 24 -6.40 14.40 -11.60
CA PHE A 24 -7.40 15.15 -12.37
C PHE A 24 -6.98 16.60 -12.66
N GLY A 25 -6.04 17.17 -11.91
CA GLY A 25 -5.68 18.59 -11.97
C GLY A 25 -6.79 19.47 -11.37
N LEU A 26 -7.47 18.96 -10.34
CA LEU A 26 -8.55 19.65 -9.64
C LEU A 26 -8.07 20.11 -8.27
N ASP A 27 -8.76 21.12 -7.72
CA ASP A 27 -8.52 21.57 -6.35
C ASP A 27 -9.05 20.55 -5.32
N ILE A 28 -8.48 20.58 -4.11
CA ILE A 28 -8.82 19.67 -3.03
C ILE A 28 -10.22 20.03 -2.52
N GLY A 29 -11.19 19.13 -2.71
CA GLY A 29 -12.59 19.39 -2.36
C GLY A 29 -13.48 19.77 -3.53
N ALA A 30 -12.99 19.59 -4.77
CA ALA A 30 -13.83 19.65 -5.97
C ALA A 30 -15.10 18.79 -5.83
N SER A 31 -16.18 19.26 -6.43
CA SER A 31 -17.48 18.59 -6.37
C SER A 31 -17.47 17.27 -7.16
N ASN A 32 -18.33 16.34 -6.78
CA ASN A 32 -18.49 15.06 -7.50
C ASN A 32 -18.87 15.27 -8.99
N ALA A 33 -19.55 16.37 -9.31
CA ALA A 33 -19.90 16.73 -10.68
C ALA A 33 -18.66 17.13 -11.51
N GLU A 34 -17.74 17.90 -10.94
CA GLU A 34 -16.48 18.29 -11.57
C GLU A 34 -15.57 17.08 -11.78
N ILE A 35 -15.44 16.22 -10.76
CA ILE A 35 -14.66 14.99 -10.83
C ILE A 35 -15.17 14.08 -11.96
N LYS A 36 -16.50 13.90 -12.05
CA LYS A 36 -17.12 13.11 -13.13
C LYS A 36 -16.87 13.70 -14.52
N THR A 37 -16.89 15.02 -14.64
CA THR A 37 -16.68 15.71 -15.92
C THR A 37 -15.21 15.64 -16.34
N ALA A 38 -14.28 15.85 -15.41
CA ALA A 38 -12.85 15.70 -15.63
C ALA A 38 -12.48 14.26 -16.02
N TYR A 39 -13.05 13.27 -15.32
CA TYR A 39 -12.85 11.85 -15.65
C TYR A 39 -13.28 11.53 -17.08
N LYS A 40 -14.49 11.93 -17.49
CA LYS A 40 -14.98 11.70 -18.86
C LYS A 40 -14.06 12.32 -19.91
N THR A 41 -13.62 13.55 -19.67
CA THR A 41 -12.76 14.29 -20.61
C THR A 41 -11.40 13.58 -20.76
N LYS A 42 -10.75 13.20 -19.66
CA LYS A 42 -9.45 12.51 -19.69
C LYS A 42 -9.57 11.06 -20.18
N ALA A 43 -10.64 10.34 -19.84
CA ALA A 43 -10.89 8.99 -20.32
C ALA A 43 -11.03 8.93 -21.84
N LEU A 44 -11.65 9.96 -22.44
CA LEU A 44 -11.73 10.09 -23.90
C LEU A 44 -10.40 10.43 -24.57
N VAL A 45 -9.40 10.94 -23.84
CA VAL A 45 -8.06 11.24 -24.38
C VAL A 45 -7.16 10.01 -24.26
N TYR A 46 -7.15 9.39 -23.08
CA TYR A 46 -6.25 8.26 -22.76
C TYR A 46 -6.84 6.88 -23.05
N HIS A 47 -7.96 6.79 -23.76
CA HIS A 47 -8.56 5.50 -24.12
C HIS A 47 -7.59 4.66 -24.95
N PRO A 48 -7.40 3.36 -24.67
CA PRO A 48 -6.43 2.51 -25.39
C PRO A 48 -6.70 2.41 -26.90
N ASP A 49 -7.96 2.55 -27.33
CA ASP A 49 -8.32 2.54 -28.75
C ASP A 49 -7.90 3.81 -29.52
N LYS A 50 -7.39 4.84 -28.85
CA LYS A 50 -6.96 6.08 -29.49
C LYS A 50 -5.46 6.14 -29.65
N GLU A 51 -4.99 6.91 -30.63
CA GLU A 51 -3.55 7.06 -30.87
C GLU A 51 -2.79 7.76 -29.73
N THR A 52 -3.51 8.50 -28.87
CA THR A 52 -2.97 9.09 -27.62
C THR A 52 -3.23 8.22 -26.39
N GLY A 53 -3.68 6.98 -26.60
CA GLY A 53 -4.01 6.04 -25.56
C GLY A 53 -2.78 5.61 -24.77
N ASP A 54 -2.89 5.65 -23.44
CA ASP A 54 -1.90 5.12 -22.53
C ASP A 54 -2.65 4.34 -21.44
N GLU A 55 -2.47 3.02 -21.45
CA GLU A 55 -3.12 2.10 -20.52
C GLU A 55 -2.77 2.41 -19.07
N ILE A 56 -1.52 2.82 -18.81
CA ILE A 56 -1.04 3.11 -17.45
C ILE A 56 -1.74 4.36 -16.92
N LEU A 57 -1.82 5.42 -17.74
CA LEU A 57 -2.53 6.64 -17.37
C LEU A 57 -4.02 6.41 -17.22
N PHE A 58 -4.63 5.60 -18.10
CA PHE A 58 -6.04 5.24 -17.99
C PHE A 58 -6.34 4.47 -16.69
N MET A 59 -5.49 3.51 -16.33
CA MET A 59 -5.62 2.77 -15.08
C MET A 59 -5.45 3.67 -13.84
N ASN A 60 -4.48 4.58 -13.86
CA ASN A 60 -4.31 5.58 -12.80
C ASN A 60 -5.52 6.51 -12.67
N LEU A 61 -6.10 6.93 -13.80
CA LEU A 61 -7.32 7.75 -13.85
C LEU A 61 -8.51 7.00 -13.25
N ALA A 62 -8.68 5.72 -13.60
CA ALA A 62 -9.73 4.87 -13.05
C ALA A 62 -9.55 4.64 -11.54
N LYS A 63 -8.32 4.39 -11.08
CA LYS A 63 -7.97 4.27 -9.66
C LYS A 63 -8.31 5.56 -8.90
N ALA A 64 -7.99 6.72 -9.47
CA ALA A 64 -8.28 8.02 -8.86
C ALA A 64 -9.79 8.30 -8.79
N TYR A 65 -10.52 7.96 -9.85
CA TYR A 65 -11.98 8.10 -9.86
C TYR A 65 -12.65 7.23 -8.79
N LYS A 66 -12.21 5.97 -8.66
CA LYS A 66 -12.69 5.06 -7.61
C LYS A 66 -12.40 5.60 -6.21
N ALA A 67 -11.21 6.15 -6.01
CA ALA A 67 -10.81 6.77 -4.74
C ALA A 67 -11.76 7.88 -4.27
N LEU A 68 -12.25 8.71 -5.20
CA LEU A 68 -13.10 9.86 -4.87
C LEU A 68 -14.60 9.54 -4.87
N THR A 69 -15.03 8.54 -5.66
CA THR A 69 -16.45 8.23 -5.84
C THR A 69 -16.99 7.32 -4.74
N ASP A 70 -16.22 6.32 -4.32
CA ASP A 70 -16.66 5.38 -3.30
C ASP A 70 -16.28 5.85 -1.90
N ALA A 71 -17.25 5.83 -0.98
CA ALA A 71 -17.03 6.30 0.39
C ALA A 71 -16.02 5.43 1.15
N THR A 72 -15.94 4.13 0.85
CA THR A 72 -14.97 3.23 1.50
C THR A 72 -13.56 3.45 0.97
N SER A 73 -13.40 3.56 -0.36
CA SER A 73 -12.13 3.89 -0.98
C SER A 73 -11.62 5.29 -0.60
N LYS A 74 -12.52 6.26 -0.43
CA LYS A 74 -12.15 7.61 0.04
C LYS A 74 -11.57 7.56 1.46
N ARG A 75 -12.26 6.86 2.38
CA ARG A 75 -11.77 6.66 3.75
C ARG A 75 -10.43 5.93 3.78
N ASN A 76 -10.27 4.91 2.94
CA ASN A 76 -9.01 4.16 2.82
C ASN A 76 -7.87 5.06 2.35
N TRP A 77 -8.11 5.90 1.35
CA TRP A 77 -7.15 6.86 0.87
C TRP A 77 -6.77 7.89 1.96
N GLU A 78 -7.76 8.44 2.69
CA GLU A 78 -7.50 9.34 3.82
C GLU A 78 -6.67 8.70 4.94
N GLN A 79 -6.83 7.38 5.15
CA GLN A 79 -6.16 6.66 6.23
C GLN A 79 -4.78 6.08 5.84
N TYR A 80 -4.63 5.63 4.60
CA TYR A 80 -3.46 4.85 4.15
C TYR A 80 -2.72 5.47 2.97
N GLY A 81 -3.25 6.54 2.37
CA GLY A 81 -2.71 7.12 1.13
C GLY A 81 -3.04 6.33 -0.14
N ASP A 82 -3.79 5.22 -0.02
CA ASP A 82 -4.18 4.36 -1.14
C ASP A 82 -5.68 4.02 -1.11
N PRO A 83 -6.38 4.06 -2.25
CA PRO A 83 -7.82 3.78 -2.30
C PRO A 83 -8.18 2.31 -2.06
N ASP A 84 -7.24 1.39 -2.29
CA ASP A 84 -7.42 -0.04 -2.04
C ASP A 84 -7.17 -0.42 -0.56
N GLY A 85 -6.79 0.57 0.27
CA GLY A 85 -6.57 0.40 1.70
C GLY A 85 -5.11 0.07 2.04
N SER A 86 -4.87 -0.37 3.27
CA SER A 86 -3.56 -0.87 3.63
C SER A 86 -3.25 -2.06 2.74
N SER A 87 -2.32 -1.87 1.80
CA SER A 87 -1.56 -2.97 1.22
C SER A 87 -0.73 -3.56 2.36
N ALA A 88 -1.39 -4.31 3.25
CA ALA A 88 -0.75 -5.14 4.22
C ALA A 88 0.12 -6.04 3.38
N ILE A 89 1.42 -5.77 3.38
CA ILE A 89 2.35 -6.55 2.59
C ILE A 89 2.34 -7.93 3.22
N SER A 90 1.46 -8.78 2.71
CA SER A 90 1.48 -10.21 2.94
C SER A 90 2.63 -10.73 2.09
N PHE A 91 3.84 -10.35 2.50
CA PHE A 91 5.13 -10.68 1.90
C PHE A 91 5.37 -12.19 2.10
N GLY A 92 4.60 -13.07 1.46
CA GLY A 92 4.86 -14.52 1.40
C GLY A 92 4.90 -15.31 2.72
N ILE A 93 4.89 -14.67 3.88
CA ILE A 93 4.72 -15.30 5.19
C ILE A 93 3.24 -15.28 5.50
N CYS A 94 2.58 -16.40 5.21
CA CYS A 94 1.23 -16.70 5.65
C CYS A 94 1.16 -16.58 7.18
N LEU A 95 0.90 -15.38 7.68
CA LEU A 95 0.66 -15.13 9.09
C LEU A 95 -0.74 -15.65 9.42
N PRO A 96 -0.87 -16.72 10.22
CA PRO A 96 -2.16 -17.29 10.53
C PRO A 96 -3.06 -16.27 11.25
N SER A 97 -4.38 -16.32 10.98
CA SER A 97 -5.38 -15.30 11.36
C SER A 97 -5.35 -14.86 12.85
N TRP A 98 -4.85 -15.71 13.75
CA TRP A 98 -4.70 -15.40 15.19
C TRP A 98 -3.58 -14.40 15.51
N ILE A 99 -2.57 -14.22 14.65
CA ILE A 99 -1.43 -13.34 14.89
C ILE A 99 -1.69 -11.91 14.39
N VAL A 100 -2.46 -11.76 13.30
CA VAL A 100 -2.84 -10.47 12.72
C VAL A 100 -3.89 -9.75 13.58
N LYS A 101 -4.78 -10.50 14.26
CA LYS A 101 -5.87 -9.93 15.07
C LYS A 101 -5.50 -9.50 16.50
N LYS A 102 -4.22 -9.48 16.89
CA LYS A 102 -3.82 -9.17 18.29
C LYS A 102 -3.52 -7.68 18.53
N ARG A 103 -4.52 -6.81 18.35
CA ARG A 103 -4.49 -5.43 18.88
C ARG A 103 -5.70 -5.18 19.78
N ARG A 104 -5.54 -5.62 21.03
CA ARG A 104 -6.27 -5.31 22.29
C ARG A 104 -6.26 -6.56 23.17
N LEU A 105 -5.07 -7.03 23.56
CA LEU A 105 -4.96 -7.95 24.69
C LEU A 105 -3.95 -7.36 25.65
N ASN A 106 -4.48 -6.97 26.79
CA ASN A 106 -3.81 -6.33 27.91
C ASN A 106 -2.52 -7.09 28.23
N ALA A 107 -1.39 -6.39 28.13
CA ALA A 107 -0.08 -6.88 28.50
C ALA A 107 -0.05 -7.18 30.01
N ARG A 108 -0.41 -8.41 30.42
CA ARG A 108 -0.25 -8.86 31.80
C ARG A 108 0.05 -10.35 32.03
N PHE A 109 0.18 -11.18 31.00
CA PHE A 109 0.28 -12.65 31.23
C PHE A 109 1.23 -13.39 30.28
N THR A 110 2.53 -13.05 30.27
CA THR A 110 3.57 -13.97 29.75
C THR A 110 4.92 -13.71 30.43
N SER A 111 5.07 -14.03 31.72
CA SER A 111 6.41 -14.08 32.34
C SER A 111 6.78 -15.43 32.97
N LEU A 112 5.99 -16.51 32.80
CA LEU A 112 6.20 -17.74 33.59
C LEU A 112 6.13 -19.08 32.82
N ARG A 113 6.37 -19.13 31.51
CA ARG A 113 6.41 -20.43 30.78
C ARG A 113 7.56 -20.63 29.79
N LEU A 114 8.67 -19.91 29.94
CA LEU A 114 9.88 -20.15 29.13
C LEU A 114 11.06 -20.76 29.91
N ASN A 115 10.94 -21.00 31.22
CA ASN A 115 12.05 -21.53 32.03
C ASN A 115 12.08 -23.05 32.22
N TYR A 116 11.04 -23.80 31.85
CA TYR A 116 11.00 -25.26 32.12
C TYR A 116 11.45 -26.15 30.96
N TYR A 117 11.44 -25.66 29.72
CA TYR A 117 11.80 -26.48 28.55
C TYR A 117 13.30 -26.51 28.25
N VAL A 118 14.08 -25.52 28.71
CA VAL A 118 15.53 -25.49 28.52
C VAL A 118 16.28 -26.34 29.56
N CYS A 119 15.66 -26.64 30.71
CA CYS A 119 16.29 -27.42 31.78
C CYS A 119 16.21 -28.94 31.54
N PHE A 120 15.14 -29.45 30.91
CA PHE A 120 14.94 -30.90 30.77
C PHE A 120 15.79 -31.55 29.66
N THR A 121 16.15 -30.80 28.61
CA THR A 121 16.94 -31.33 27.50
C THR A 121 18.43 -31.46 27.82
N PHE A 122 18.95 -30.66 28.76
CA PHE A 122 20.37 -30.70 29.14
C PHE A 122 20.73 -31.91 30.02
N TYR A 123 19.82 -32.38 30.88
CA TYR A 123 20.08 -33.53 31.77
C TYR A 123 20.02 -34.89 31.06
N ARG A 124 19.25 -35.01 29.97
CA ARG A 124 19.10 -36.30 29.26
C ARG A 124 20.28 -36.63 28.35
N MET A 125 21.06 -35.63 27.93
CA MET A 125 22.21 -35.84 27.05
C MET A 125 23.49 -36.25 27.81
N LYS A 126 23.57 -35.96 29.11
CA LYS A 126 24.75 -36.23 29.96
C LYS A 126 24.77 -37.62 30.62
N LEU A 127 23.72 -38.42 30.45
CA LEU A 127 23.57 -39.76 31.06
C LEU A 127 23.79 -40.92 30.06
N VAL A 128 24.02 -40.61 28.78
CA VAL A 128 24.29 -41.61 27.73
C VAL A 128 25.78 -41.73 27.41
N GLU A 129 26.64 -40.85 27.92
CA GLU A 129 28.11 -40.92 27.75
C GLU A 129 28.85 -41.58 28.93
N SER A 130 28.15 -42.16 29.91
CA SER A 130 28.78 -42.83 31.08
C SER A 130 28.55 -44.33 31.14
N ILE A 131 28.07 -44.94 30.05
CA ILE A 131 27.93 -46.39 29.89
C ILE A 131 28.53 -46.74 28.52
N ASP A 132 29.84 -46.59 28.41
CA ASP A 132 30.79 -47.35 27.57
C ASP A 132 32.22 -46.93 27.96
#